data_AF-A0A143ZUB1-F1
#
_entry.id   AF-A0A143ZUB1-F1
#
_cell.length_a   1.000
_cell.length_b   1.000
_cell.length_c   1.000
_cell.angle_alpha   90.00
_cell.angle_beta   90.00
_cell.angle_gamma   90.00
#
_symmetry.space_group_name_H-M   'P 1'
#
loop_
_entity.id
_entity.type
_entity.pdbx_description
1 polymer ?
#
loop_
_entity_poly.entity_id
_entity_poly.type
_entity_poly.pdbx_seq_one_letter_code
_entity_poly.pdbx_strand_id
1 'polypeptide(L)'
;MEWMDQVEQQLEVSLSENQRIALEQAVQGRIEEAVGKAEEQHAGQMHDLRQELEETSRHVDALRKQRFDEQVDTAIQTAKAKNKEAVLALLDMEKVQLDETGHLTGLQEQLNALRAREGYLFEEGCLTGSKGNFGREIEPMGPIGLSDAIARHYHRR
;
A
#
# COMPACT_ATOMS: atom_id res chain seq x y z
N MET A 1 38.86 -25.23 81.29
CA MET A 1 38.32 -25.92 80.11
C MET A 1 37.39 -25.01 79.30
N GLU A 2 36.62 -24.10 79.92
CA GLU A 2 35.70 -23.17 79.23
C GLU A 2 36.34 -22.27 78.15
N TRP A 3 37.60 -21.85 78.30
CA TRP A 3 38.25 -21.03 77.29
C TRP A 3 38.53 -21.76 75.96
N MET A 4 38.75 -23.08 75.98
CA MET A 4 38.90 -23.85 74.73
C MET A 4 37.56 -24.01 74.01
N ASP A 5 36.48 -24.24 74.76
CA ASP A 5 35.11 -24.32 74.22
C ASP A 5 34.69 -22.99 73.58
N GLN A 6 35.03 -21.85 74.21
CA GLN A 6 34.80 -20.52 73.65
C GLN A 6 35.53 -20.29 72.31
N VAL A 7 36.79 -20.76 72.21
CA VAL A 7 37.59 -20.61 70.98
C VAL A 7 37.06 -21.52 69.88
N GLU A 8 36.67 -22.75 70.18
CA GLU A 8 36.05 -23.66 69.20
C GLU A 8 34.71 -23.10 68.69
N GLN A 9 33.85 -22.61 69.59
CA GLN A 9 32.59 -21.96 69.18
C GLN A 9 32.84 -20.74 68.28
N GLN A 10 33.83 -19.90 68.60
CA GLN A 10 34.15 -18.77 67.73
C GLN A 10 34.68 -19.18 66.36
N LEU A 11 35.48 -20.25 66.30
CA LEU A 11 35.99 -20.79 65.05
C LEU A 11 34.84 -21.31 64.18
N GLU A 12 33.90 -22.04 64.77
CA GLU A 12 32.74 -22.61 64.07
C GLU A 12 31.76 -21.54 63.58
N VAL A 13 31.52 -20.49 64.40
CA VAL A 13 30.75 -19.31 63.99
C VAL A 13 31.42 -18.60 62.81
N SER A 14 32.73 -18.36 62.90
CA SER A 14 33.49 -17.68 61.82
C SER A 14 33.49 -18.48 60.52
N LEU A 15 33.63 -19.81 60.60
CA LEU A 15 33.53 -20.70 59.44
C LEU A 15 32.14 -20.63 58.80
N SER A 16 31.09 -20.65 59.63
CA SER A 16 29.70 -20.54 59.18
C SER A 16 29.41 -19.19 58.52
N GLU A 17 29.90 -18.09 59.10
CA GLU A 17 29.76 -16.73 58.54
C GLU A 17 30.48 -16.60 57.19
N ASN A 18 31.72 -17.10 57.09
CA ASN A 18 32.46 -17.11 55.82
C ASN A 18 31.72 -17.89 54.73
N GLN A 19 31.11 -19.02 55.09
CA GLN A 19 30.34 -19.83 54.16
C GLN A 19 29.05 -19.13 53.72
N ARG A 20 28.38 -18.40 54.63
CA ARG A 20 27.22 -17.55 54.30
C ARG A 20 27.60 -16.43 53.35
N ILE A 21 28.69 -15.71 53.60
CA ILE A 21 29.18 -14.63 52.74
C ILE A 21 29.47 -15.14 51.33
N ALA A 22 30.11 -16.32 51.21
CA ALA A 22 30.38 -16.93 49.90
C ALA A 22 29.10 -17.24 49.12
N LEU A 23 28.06 -17.74 49.80
CA LEU A 23 26.76 -18.00 49.18
C LEU A 23 26.05 -16.71 48.76
N GLU A 24 26.08 -15.67 49.60
CA GLU A 24 25.51 -14.36 49.28
C GLU A 24 26.18 -13.74 48.05
N GLN A 25 27.51 -13.77 47.97
CA GLN A 25 28.26 -13.33 46.80
C GLN A 25 27.92 -14.12 45.54
N ALA A 26 27.79 -15.45 45.64
CA ALA A 26 27.40 -16.29 44.52
C ALA A 26 25.98 -16.00 44.02
N VAL A 27 25.03 -15.76 44.94
CA VAL A 27 23.66 -15.36 44.59
C VAL A 27 23.66 -13.99 43.92
N GLN A 28 24.41 -13.03 44.44
CA GLN A 28 24.48 -11.69 43.89
C GLN A 28 25.06 -11.69 42.47
N GLY A 29 26.14 -12.43 42.22
CA GLY A 29 26.70 -12.58 40.87
C GLY A 29 25.70 -13.18 39.88
N ARG A 30 24.89 -14.15 40.31
CA ARG A 30 23.82 -14.73 39.46
C ARG A 30 22.70 -13.73 39.17
N ILE A 31 22.37 -12.85 40.12
CA ILE A 31 21.39 -11.78 39.91
C ILE A 31 21.93 -10.78 38.89
N GLU A 32 23.17 -10.33 39.04
CA GLU A 32 23.81 -9.38 38.11
C GLU A 32 23.88 -9.95 36.68
N GLU A 33 24.24 -11.22 36.52
CA GLU A 33 24.25 -11.89 35.22
C GLU A 33 22.83 -11.98 34.61
N ALA A 34 21.83 -12.34 35.41
CA ALA A 34 20.46 -12.43 34.96
C ALA A 34 19.88 -11.06 34.55
N VAL A 35 20.20 -10.01 35.31
CA VAL A 35 19.83 -8.63 35.00
C VAL A 35 20.50 -8.18 33.70
N GLY A 36 21.81 -8.40 33.54
CA GLY A 36 22.52 -8.03 32.31
C GLY A 36 21.95 -8.71 31.07
N LYS A 37 21.64 -10.02 31.16
CA LYS A 37 20.98 -10.76 30.06
C LYS A 37 19.59 -10.22 29.73
N ALA A 38 18.80 -9.87 30.75
CA ALA A 38 17.47 -9.30 30.56
C ALA A 38 17.53 -7.92 29.91
N GLU A 39 18.47 -7.07 30.33
CA GLU A 39 18.69 -5.75 29.75
C GLU A 39 19.13 -5.84 28.28
N GLU A 40 20.07 -6.72 27.96
CA GLU A 40 20.51 -6.95 26.58
C GLU A 40 19.37 -7.46 25.69
N GLN A 41 18.59 -8.44 26.19
CA GLN A 41 17.43 -8.96 25.47
C GLN A 41 16.38 -7.87 25.23
N HIS A 42 16.06 -7.07 26.25
CA HIS A 42 15.10 -5.97 26.13
C HIS A 42 15.61 -4.89 25.16
N ALA A 43 16.89 -4.52 25.23
CA ALA A 43 17.49 -3.56 24.34
C ALA A 43 17.42 -4.03 22.88
N GLY A 44 17.71 -5.32 22.63
CA GLY A 44 17.55 -5.96 21.32
C GLY A 44 16.11 -5.88 20.81
N GLN A 45 15.13 -6.30 21.62
CA GLN A 45 13.71 -6.26 21.25
C GLN A 45 13.23 -4.85 20.92
N MET A 46 13.64 -3.84 21.69
CA MET A 46 13.27 -2.45 21.42
C MET A 46 13.94 -1.90 20.15
N HIS A 47 15.14 -2.35 19.84
CA HIS A 47 15.83 -1.99 18.60
C HIS A 47 15.10 -2.58 17.39
N ASP A 48 14.80 -3.87 17.42
CA ASP A 48 14.13 -4.58 16.33
C ASP A 48 12.73 -4.02 16.08
N LEU A 49 11.95 -3.78 17.15
CA LEU A 49 10.62 -3.18 17.03
C LEU A 49 10.65 -1.76 16.43
N ARG A 50 11.69 -0.98 16.75
CA ARG A 50 11.88 0.36 16.15
C ARG A 50 12.19 0.26 14.66
N GLN A 51 13.04 -0.69 14.26
CA GLN A 51 13.34 -0.92 12.85
C GLN A 51 12.09 -1.36 12.08
N GLU A 52 11.33 -2.32 12.60
CA GLU A 52 10.09 -2.78 11.96
C GLU A 52 9.06 -1.66 11.84
N LEU A 53 8.95 -0.79 12.85
CA LEU A 53 8.05 0.38 12.80
C LEU A 53 8.48 1.39 11.73
N GLU A 54 9.79 1.62 11.59
CA GLU A 54 10.32 2.51 10.55
C GLU A 54 10.12 1.91 9.15
N GLU A 55 10.40 0.62 8.96
CA GLU A 55 10.16 -0.08 7.70
C GLU A 55 8.68 -0.09 7.32
N THR A 56 7.80 -0.44 8.26
CA THR A 56 6.34 -0.43 8.02
C THR A 56 5.83 0.97 7.70
N SER A 57 6.31 2.01 8.38
CA SER A 57 5.96 3.40 8.05
C SER A 57 6.35 3.77 6.63
N ARG A 58 7.58 3.45 6.21
CA ARG A 58 8.07 3.67 4.83
C ARG A 58 7.23 2.92 3.80
N HIS A 59 6.84 1.68 4.10
CA HIS A 59 5.96 0.89 3.23
C HIS A 59 4.56 1.48 3.15
N VAL A 60 3.97 1.93 4.26
CA VAL A 60 2.66 2.58 4.27
C VAL A 60 2.68 3.88 3.47
N ASP A 61 3.72 4.70 3.63
CA ASP A 61 3.85 5.94 2.87
C ASP A 61 4.05 5.67 1.38
N ALA A 62 4.84 4.66 1.01
CA ALA A 62 5.00 4.24 -0.37
C ALA A 62 3.68 3.75 -0.98
N LEU A 63 2.92 2.93 -0.24
CA LEU A 63 1.61 2.44 -0.68
C LEU A 63 0.59 3.59 -0.82
N ARG A 64 0.58 4.54 0.12
CA ARG A 64 -0.28 5.73 0.05
C ARG A 64 0.02 6.56 -1.18
N LYS A 65 1.30 6.82 -1.47
CA LYS A 65 1.74 7.53 -2.68
C LYS A 65 1.34 6.78 -3.94
N GLN A 66 1.62 5.48 -4.01
CA GLN A 66 1.25 4.68 -5.17
C GLN A 66 -0.27 4.70 -5.42
N ARG A 67 -1.09 4.53 -4.36
CA ARG A 67 -2.55 4.58 -4.47
C ARG A 67 -3.04 5.96 -4.90
N PHE A 68 -2.45 7.01 -4.36
CA PHE A 68 -2.75 8.38 -4.76
C PHE A 68 -2.45 8.57 -6.25
N ASP A 69 -1.24 8.23 -6.69
CA ASP A 69 -0.81 8.35 -8.09
C ASP A 69 -1.71 7.54 -9.03
N GLU A 70 -2.02 6.28 -8.69
CA GLU A 70 -2.94 5.42 -9.46
C GLU A 70 -4.32 6.06 -9.64
N GLN A 71 -4.87 6.66 -8.59
CA GLN A 71 -6.18 7.31 -8.64
C GLN A 71 -6.16 8.61 -9.44
N VAL A 72 -5.10 9.41 -9.29
CA VAL A 72 -4.90 10.60 -10.11
C VAL A 72 -4.82 10.21 -11.58
N ASP A 73 -4.02 9.19 -11.91
CA ASP A 73 -3.87 8.68 -13.27
C ASP A 73 -5.21 8.18 -13.83
N THR A 74 -5.98 7.44 -13.03
CA THR A 74 -7.29 6.92 -13.42
C THR A 74 -8.29 8.05 -13.68
N ALA A 75 -8.30 9.09 -12.83
CA ALA A 75 -9.17 10.24 -12.99
C ALA A 75 -8.82 11.05 -14.25
N ILE A 76 -7.53 11.28 -14.50
CA ILE A 76 -7.05 11.99 -15.70
C ILE A 76 -7.35 11.19 -16.98
N GLN A 77 -7.19 9.87 -16.94
CA GLN A 77 -7.55 8.98 -18.04
C GLN A 77 -9.06 8.99 -18.31
N THR A 78 -9.88 8.93 -17.26
CA THR A 78 -11.35 9.04 -17.36
C THR A 78 -11.77 10.40 -17.91
N ALA A 79 -11.02 11.45 -17.57
CA ALA A 79 -11.22 12.78 -18.12
C ALA A 79 -10.78 12.93 -19.58
N LYS A 80 -10.12 11.92 -20.17
CA LYS A 80 -9.56 11.91 -21.53
C LYS A 80 -8.64 13.10 -21.80
N ALA A 81 -7.68 13.34 -20.91
CA ALA A 81 -6.66 14.36 -21.14
C ALA A 81 -5.75 13.97 -22.32
N LYS A 82 -5.52 14.91 -23.25
CA LYS A 82 -4.58 14.73 -24.37
C LYS A 82 -3.12 14.72 -23.90
N ASN A 83 -2.81 15.51 -22.88
CA ASN A 83 -1.50 15.53 -22.24
C ASN A 83 -1.68 15.46 -20.72
N LYS A 84 -1.37 14.29 -20.16
CA LYS A 84 -1.47 14.04 -18.71
C LYS A 84 -0.54 14.95 -17.90
N GLU A 85 0.68 15.19 -18.37
CA GLU A 85 1.66 16.01 -17.66
C GLU A 85 1.22 17.47 -17.58
N ALA A 86 0.66 18.01 -18.68
CA ALA A 86 0.13 19.37 -18.70
C ALA A 86 -1.07 19.53 -17.75
N VAL A 87 -1.95 18.52 -17.69
CA VAL A 87 -3.09 18.53 -16.76
C VAL A 87 -2.61 18.40 -15.31
N LEU A 88 -1.66 17.51 -15.01
CA LEU A 88 -1.05 17.36 -13.69
C LEU A 88 -0.42 18.66 -13.19
N ALA A 89 0.33 19.36 -14.05
CA ALA A 89 1.00 20.61 -13.69
C ALA A 89 0.04 21.76 -13.35
N LEU A 90 -1.20 21.69 -13.83
CA LEU A 90 -2.25 22.70 -13.60
C LEU A 90 -3.19 22.32 -12.44
N LEU A 91 -3.06 21.11 -11.89
CA LEU A 91 -3.84 20.63 -10.77
C LEU A 91 -3.17 21.01 -9.44
N ASP A 92 -3.99 21.44 -8.49
CA ASP A 92 -3.57 21.82 -7.14
C ASP A 92 -3.59 20.58 -6.24
N MET A 93 -2.44 19.93 -6.14
CA MET A 93 -2.24 18.69 -5.37
C MET A 93 -2.36 18.89 -3.86
N GLU A 94 -2.25 20.12 -3.34
CA GLU A 94 -2.44 20.40 -1.91
C GLU A 94 -3.92 20.30 -1.51
N LYS A 95 -4.82 20.55 -2.46
CA LYS A 95 -6.27 20.43 -2.26
C LYS A 95 -6.83 19.05 -2.57
N VAL A 96 -6.01 18.14 -3.12
CA VAL A 96 -6.42 16.77 -3.44
C VAL A 96 -6.08 15.88 -2.24
N GLN A 97 -7.10 15.33 -1.60
CA GLN A 97 -6.95 14.45 -0.45
C GLN A 97 -7.48 13.06 -0.75
N LEU A 98 -6.85 12.05 -0.16
CA LEU A 98 -7.33 10.68 -0.20
C LEU A 98 -8.29 10.48 0.98
N ASP A 99 -9.58 10.30 0.68
CA ASP A 99 -10.59 10.01 1.68
C ASP A 99 -10.41 8.60 2.28
N GLU A 100 -11.06 8.35 3.42
CA GLU A 100 -11.05 7.04 4.11
C GLU A 100 -11.54 5.88 3.22
N THR A 101 -12.37 6.17 2.22
CA THR A 101 -12.86 5.19 1.23
C THR A 101 -11.86 4.92 0.10
N GLY A 102 -10.72 5.61 0.09
CA GLY A 102 -9.76 5.57 -1.00
C GLY A 102 -10.29 6.24 -2.27
N HIS A 103 -10.92 7.40 -2.14
CA HIS A 103 -11.28 8.24 -3.30
C HIS A 103 -10.60 9.60 -3.17
N LEU A 104 -10.16 10.17 -4.30
CA LEU A 104 -9.60 11.52 -4.32
C LEU A 104 -10.71 12.55 -4.28
N THR A 105 -10.84 13.26 -3.16
CA THR A 105 -11.70 14.44 -3.06
C THR A 105 -11.03 15.66 -3.67
N GLY A 106 -11.85 16.59 -4.19
CA GLY A 106 -11.38 17.82 -4.84
C GLY A 106 -10.84 17.64 -6.26
N LEU A 107 -10.26 16.48 -6.61
CA LEU A 107 -9.68 16.26 -7.95
C LEU A 107 -10.71 16.34 -9.07
N GLN A 108 -11.89 15.74 -8.88
CA GLN A 108 -12.93 15.72 -9.91
C GLN A 108 -13.46 17.13 -10.24
N GLU A 109 -13.60 17.97 -9.21
CA GLU A 109 -14.04 19.35 -9.36
C GLU A 109 -12.98 20.19 -10.09
N GLN A 110 -11.70 20.02 -9.73
CA GLN A 110 -10.60 20.67 -10.43
C GLN A 110 -10.51 20.26 -11.90
N LEU A 111 -10.66 18.97 -12.22
CA LEU A 111 -10.66 18.48 -13.61
C LEU A 111 -11.82 19.06 -14.42
N ASN A 112 -13.01 19.19 -13.83
CA ASN A 112 -14.16 19.81 -14.49
C ASN A 112 -13.94 21.31 -14.73
N ALA A 113 -13.42 22.03 -13.74
CA ALA A 113 -13.09 23.45 -13.87
C ALA A 113 -11.98 23.69 -14.91
N LEU A 114 -10.97 22.82 -14.94
CA LEU A 114 -9.89 22.88 -15.91
C LEU A 114 -10.40 22.58 -17.32
N ARG A 115 -11.30 21.62 -17.49
CA ARG A 115 -11.94 21.35 -18.79
C ARG A 115 -12.73 22.55 -19.30
N ALA A 116 -13.37 23.33 -18.43
CA ALA A 116 -14.11 24.52 -18.82
C ALA A 116 -13.20 25.68 -19.25
N ARG A 117 -12.00 25.80 -18.67
CA ARG A 117 -11.04 26.87 -18.96
C ARG A 117 -10.10 26.51 -20.11
N GLU A 118 -9.58 25.29 -20.08
CA GLU A 118 -8.52 24.75 -20.93
C GLU A 118 -9.03 23.52 -21.70
N GLY A 119 -10.21 23.63 -22.31
CA GLY A 119 -10.89 22.51 -23.00
C GLY A 119 -10.03 21.84 -24.09
N TYR A 120 -9.10 22.58 -24.69
CA TYR A 120 -8.16 22.04 -25.67
C TYR A 120 -7.24 20.94 -25.12
N LEU A 121 -6.97 20.93 -23.80
CA LEU A 121 -6.18 19.90 -23.12
C LEU A 121 -6.90 18.56 -23.02
N PHE A 122 -8.22 18.54 -23.24
CA PHE A 122 -9.04 17.35 -23.15
C PHE A 122 -9.51 16.93 -24.54
N GLU A 123 -9.72 15.63 -24.72
CA GLU A 123 -10.43 15.12 -25.87
C GLU A 123 -11.91 15.45 -25.71
N GLU A 124 -12.35 16.49 -26.42
CA GLU A 124 -13.75 16.63 -26.73
C GLU A 124 -14.14 15.42 -27.59
N GLY A 125 -15.14 14.67 -27.14
CA GLY A 125 -15.64 13.49 -27.84
C GLY A 125 -16.16 13.85 -29.22
N CYS A 126 -15.26 13.93 -30.19
CA CYS A 126 -15.60 14.11 -31.58
C CYS A 126 -16.07 12.75 -32.09
N LEU A 127 -17.38 12.51 -32.05
CA LEU A 127 -18.04 11.55 -32.91
C LEU A 127 -17.89 12.01 -34.37
N THR A 128 -16.69 11.91 -34.95
CA THR A 128 -16.49 12.16 -36.38
C THR A 128 -15.50 11.14 -36.92
N GLY A 129 -16.00 10.18 -37.70
CA GLY A 129 -15.11 9.45 -38.62
C GLY A 129 -15.33 7.95 -38.82
N SER A 130 -16.48 7.35 -38.49
CA SER A 130 -16.76 5.97 -38.92
C SER A 130 -18.08 5.84 -39.65
N LYS A 131 -18.03 6.11 -40.96
CA LYS A 131 -18.38 5.20 -42.07
C LYS A 131 -18.50 6.04 -43.34
N GLY A 132 -17.40 6.11 -44.10
CA GLY A 132 -17.48 6.47 -45.51
C GLY A 132 -18.27 5.38 -46.24
N ASN A 133 -19.57 5.57 -46.41
CA ASN A 133 -20.37 4.80 -47.35
C ASN A 133 -20.41 5.56 -48.68
N PHE A 134 -19.26 5.60 -49.35
CA PHE A 134 -19.17 6.05 -50.73
C PHE A 134 -19.80 4.97 -51.63
N GLY A 135 -20.93 5.30 -52.25
CA GLY A 135 -21.43 4.69 -53.49
C GLY A 135 -21.71 3.19 -53.50
N ARG A 136 -22.99 2.82 -53.30
CA ARG A 136 -23.63 1.80 -54.15
C ARG A 136 -25.07 2.20 -54.43
N GLU A 137 -25.29 2.56 -55.68
CA GLU A 137 -26.58 2.62 -56.34
C GLU A 137 -27.28 1.26 -56.15
N ILE A 138 -28.51 1.27 -55.61
CA ILE A 138 -29.28 0.05 -55.39
C ILE A 138 -29.91 -0.34 -56.74
N GLU A 139 -29.21 -1.14 -57.53
CA GLU A 139 -29.85 -1.89 -58.60
C GLU A 139 -30.75 -2.99 -57.98
N PRO A 140 -31.90 -3.32 -58.59
CA PRO A 140 -32.81 -4.33 -58.06
C PRO A 140 -32.13 -5.71 -58.08
N MET A 141 -31.61 -6.10 -56.92
CA MET A 141 -30.94 -7.37 -56.69
C MET A 141 -31.84 -8.54 -57.08
N GLY A 142 -31.28 -9.46 -57.87
CA GLY A 142 -31.82 -10.81 -58.08
C GLY A 142 -31.98 -11.60 -56.77
N PRO A 143 -32.55 -12.81 -56.83
CA PRO A 143 -33.10 -13.51 -55.67
C PRO A 143 -32.04 -13.71 -54.58
N ILE A 144 -32.34 -13.23 -53.38
CA ILE A 144 -31.38 -13.05 -52.27
C ILE A 144 -31.16 -14.38 -51.50
N GLY A 145 -31.67 -15.51 -52.00
CA GLY A 145 -31.47 -16.81 -51.35
C GLY A 145 -31.96 -18.02 -52.15
N LEU A 146 -31.47 -19.21 -51.76
CA LEU A 146 -31.81 -20.49 -52.37
C LEU A 146 -33.33 -20.76 -52.34
N SER A 147 -34.01 -20.34 -51.27
CA SER A 147 -35.45 -20.40 -51.11
C SER A 147 -36.21 -19.58 -52.17
N ASP A 148 -35.71 -18.38 -52.47
CA ASP A 148 -36.29 -17.47 -53.48
C ASP A 148 -36.00 -17.97 -54.92
N ALA A 149 -34.85 -18.63 -55.12
CA ALA A 149 -34.51 -19.29 -56.37
C ALA A 149 -35.38 -20.55 -56.65
N ILE A 150 -35.65 -21.37 -55.63
CA ILE A 150 -36.46 -22.59 -55.76
C ILE A 150 -37.94 -22.23 -56.02
N ALA A 151 -38.45 -21.16 -55.40
CA ALA A 151 -39.81 -20.68 -55.63
C ALA A 151 -40.08 -20.40 -57.11
N ARG A 152 -39.13 -19.76 -57.81
CA ARG A 152 -39.24 -19.49 -59.25
C ARG A 152 -39.17 -20.75 -60.12
N HIS A 153 -38.41 -21.76 -59.69
CA HIS A 153 -38.28 -23.00 -60.46
C HIS A 153 -39.58 -23.83 -60.46
N TYR A 154 -40.39 -23.73 -59.39
CA TYR A 154 -41.65 -24.48 -59.27
C TYR A 154 -42.91 -23.73 -59.71
N HIS A 155 -42.83 -22.43 -60.04
CA HIS A 155 -43.98 -21.65 -60.54
C HIS A 155 -44.19 -21.74 -62.07
N ARG A 156 -43.53 -22.69 -62.75
CA ARG A 156 -43.84 -23.03 -64.14
C ARG A 156 -44.45 -24.43 -64.21
N ARG A 157 -45.70 -24.54 -63.81
CA ARG A 157 -46.59 -25.63 -64.23
C ARG A 157 -47.97 -25.06 -64.50
#